data_AF-A0A522URU3-F1
#
_entry.id   AF-A0A522URU3-F1
#
_cell.length_a   1.000
_cell.length_b   1.000
_cell.length_c   1.000
_cell.angle_alpha   90.00
_cell.angle_beta   90.00
_cell.angle_gamma   90.00
#
_symmetry.space_group_name_H-M   'P 1'
#
loop_
_entity.id
_entity.type
_entity.pdbx_description
1 polymer ?
#
loop_
_entity_poly.entity_id
_entity_poly.type
_entity_poly.pdbx_seq_one_letter_code
_entity_poly.pdbx_strand_id
1 'polypeptide(L)' 'MVDANVFVAAIKNPEKKAGALDLILELISNEDVLLVGNDLLLLEFDKYSERFKSEIATHLIKRLKDKMMVAEVSKN' A
#
# COMPACT_ATOMS: atom_id res chain seq x y z
N MET A 1 7.08 -6.98 1.24
CA MET A 1 6.07 -6.64 0.21
C MET A 1 4.72 -6.53 0.91
N VAL A 2 3.99 -5.43 0.72
CA VAL A 2 2.59 -5.30 1.20
C VAL A 2 1.70 -5.89 0.11
N ASP A 3 0.81 -6.81 0.45
CA ASP A 3 -0.12 -7.38 -0.54
C ASP A 3 -1.33 -6.45 -0.78
N ALA A 4 -2.01 -6.65 -1.92
CA ALA A 4 -3.20 -5.88 -2.27
C ALA A 4 -4.39 -6.08 -1.31
N ASN A 5 -4.53 -7.24 -0.67
CA ASN A 5 -5.59 -7.51 0.30
C ASN A 5 -5.38 -6.77 1.63
N VAL A 6 -4.14 -6.65 2.11
CA VAL A 6 -3.73 -5.87 3.27
C VAL A 6 -3.99 -4.39 3.00
N PHE A 7 -3.61 -3.91 1.81
CA PHE A 7 -3.94 -2.56 1.37
C PHE A 7 -5.46 -2.32 1.33
N VAL A 8 -6.23 -3.21 0.68
CA VAL A 8 -7.70 -3.12 0.62
C VAL A 8 -8.31 -3.18 2.03
N ALA A 9 -7.78 -3.99 2.94
CA ALA A 9 -8.24 -4.08 4.32
C ALA A 9 -8.06 -2.75 5.06
N ALA A 10 -6.94 -2.06 4.84
CA ALA A 10 -6.67 -0.76 5.44
C ALA A 10 -7.60 0.36 4.93
N ILE A 11 -8.00 0.33 3.65
CA ILE A 11 -8.77 1.43 3.05
C ILE A 11 -10.28 1.20 2.97
N LYS A 12 -10.76 -0.06 2.99
CA LYS A 12 -12.18 -0.38 2.81
C LYS A 12 -13.05 0.02 4.01
N ASN A 13 -12.52 -0.13 5.22
CA ASN A 13 -13.18 0.25 6.48
C ASN A 13 -12.10 0.52 7.54
N PRO A 14 -11.36 1.64 7.45
CA PRO A 14 -10.20 1.91 8.30
C PRO A 14 -10.54 1.83 9.79
N GLU A 15 -11.71 2.33 10.20
CA GLU A 15 -12.18 2.31 11.59
C GLU A 15 -12.66 0.94 12.11
N LYS A 16 -12.91 -0.04 11.24
CA LYS A 16 -13.20 -1.43 11.65
C LYS A 16 -12.02 -2.38 11.49
N LYS A 17 -10.98 -1.97 10.75
CA LYS A 17 -9.77 -2.75 10.46
C LYS A 17 -8.51 -1.96 10.80
N ALA A 18 -8.50 -1.34 11.98
CA ALA A 18 -7.40 -0.52 12.48
C ALA A 18 -6.03 -1.21 12.32
N GLY A 19 -5.93 -2.50 12.66
CA GLY A 19 -4.66 -3.23 12.58
C GLY A 19 -4.01 -3.29 11.19
N ALA A 20 -4.79 -3.27 10.09
CA ALA A 20 -4.21 -3.24 8.74
C ALA A 20 -3.67 -1.85 8.38
N LEU A 21 -4.38 -0.80 8.79
CA LEU A 21 -3.93 0.57 8.59
C LEU A 21 -2.71 0.88 9.46
N ASP A 22 -2.75 0.53 10.74
CA ASP A 22 -1.67 0.73 11.71
C ASP A 22 -0.40 0.01 11.25
N LEU A 23 -0.52 -1.24 10.80
CA LEU A 23 0.60 -1.99 10.24
C LEU A 23 1.23 -1.27 9.04
N ILE A 24 0.41 -0.80 8.08
CA ILE A 24 0.94 -0.10 6.91
C ILE A 24 1.64 1.20 7.34
N LEU A 25 1.06 1.95 8.28
CA LEU A 25 1.67 3.18 8.80
C LEU A 25 3.00 2.90 9.50
N GLU A 26 3.08 1.85 10.32
CA GLU A 26 4.31 1.42 10.98
C GLU A 26 5.39 1.04 9.97
N LEU A 27 5.04 0.26 8.95
CA LEU A 27 5.98 -0.14 7.88
C LEU A 27 6.48 1.06 7.06
N ILE A 28 5.63 2.05 6.82
CA ILE A 28 6.02 3.29 6.10
C ILE A 28 6.97 4.12 6.96
N SER A 29 6.66 4.26 8.25
CA SER A 29 7.42 5.11 9.18
C SER A 29 8.72 4.47 9.67
N ASN A 30 8.89 3.16 9.53
CA ASN A 30 10.09 2.47 9.96
C ASN A 30 11.20 2.59 8.89
N GLU A 31 12.31 3.24 9.25
CA GLU A 31 13.47 3.44 8.35
C GLU A 31 14.24 2.14 8.08
N ASP A 32 14.23 1.18 9.00
CA ASP A 32 14.90 -0.12 8.88
C ASP A 32 14.14 -1.10 7.97
N VAL A 33 12.90 -0.76 7.59
CA VAL A 33 12.09 -1.56 6.67
C VAL A 33 12.22 -1.06 5.25
N LEU A 34 12.62 -1.95 4.34
CA LEU A 34 12.55 -1.74 2.89
C LEU A 34 11.26 -2.34 2.33
N LEU A 35 10.42 -1.49 1.72
CA LEU A 35 9.28 -1.95 0.96
C LEU A 35 9.69 -2.18 -0.49
N VAL A 36 9.51 -3.41 -0.97
CA VAL A 36 9.75 -3.79 -2.36
C VAL A 36 8.44 -4.23 -3.01
N GLY A 37 8.22 -3.79 -4.24
CA GLY A 37 7.08 -4.16 -5.07
C GLY A 37 7.42 -4.10 -6.56
N ASN A 38 6.41 -4.21 -7.41
CA ASN A 38 6.53 -4.10 -8.86
C ASN A 38 5.42 -3.19 -9.41
N ASP A 39 5.51 -2.83 -10.69
CA ASP A 39 4.54 -1.94 -11.34
C ASP A 39 3.11 -2.49 -11.29
N LEU A 40 2.94 -3.81 -11.41
CA LEU A 40 1.63 -4.45 -11.34
C LEU A 40 0.96 -4.25 -9.98
N LEU A 41 1.72 -4.41 -8.89
CA LEU A 41 1.22 -4.20 -7.53
C LEU A 41 0.81 -2.74 -7.31
N LEU A 42 1.59 -1.79 -7.81
CA LEU A 42 1.25 -0.36 -7.70
C LEU A 42 -0.04 -0.02 -8.48
N LEU A 43 -0.23 -0.62 -9.66
CA LEU A 43 -1.46 -0.48 -10.45
C LEU A 43 -2.69 -1.05 -9.71
N GLU A 44 -2.52 -2.17 -9.01
CA GLU A 44 -3.59 -2.72 -8.18
C GLU A 44 -3.96 -1.76 -7.04
N PHE A 45 -2.97 -1.19 -6.35
CA PHE A 45 -3.23 -0.22 -5.29
C PHE A 45 -3.97 1.00 -5.83
N ASP A 46 -3.57 1.54 -6.99
CA ASP A 46 -4.24 2.69 -7.61
C ASP A 46 -5.70 2.39 -7.90
N LYS A 47 -5.96 1.25 -8.54
CA LYS A 47 -7.31 0.78 -8.87
C LYS A 47 -8.18 0.65 -7.62
N TYR A 48 -7.65 0.14 -6.52
CA TYR A 48 -8.40 0.04 -5.26
C TYR A 48 -8.61 1.40 -4.61
N SER A 49 -7.60 2.27 -4.60
CA SER A 49 -7.73 3.64 -4.07
C SER A 49 -8.85 4.41 -4.78
N GLU A 50 -8.87 4.37 -6.12
CA GLU A 50 -9.93 4.98 -6.93
C GLU A 50 -11.31 4.40 -6.66
N ARG A 51 -11.40 3.08 -6.46
CA ARG A 51 -12.66 2.39 -6.19
C ARG A 51 -13.28 2.81 -4.86
N PHE A 52 -12.47 2.97 -3.81
CA PHE A 52 -12.97 3.33 -2.48
C PHE A 52 -13.15 4.84 -2.28
N LYS A 53 -12.57 5.68 -3.14
CA LYS A 53 -12.69 7.16 -3.13
C LYS A 53 -12.45 7.79 -1.74
N SER A 54 -11.59 7.18 -0.95
CA SER A 54 -11.26 7.64 0.40
C SER A 54 -10.05 8.56 0.36
N GLU A 55 -10.14 9.71 1.02
CA GLU A 55 -9.01 10.63 1.21
C GLU A 55 -7.84 9.90 1.91
N ILE A 56 -8.14 9.03 2.87
CA ILE A 56 -7.16 8.17 3.53
C ILE A 56 -6.46 7.24 2.52
N ALA A 57 -7.19 6.65 1.58
CA ALA A 57 -6.62 5.76 0.57
C ALA A 57 -5.63 6.51 -0.33
N THR A 58 -6.00 7.71 -0.78
CA THR A 58 -5.15 8.57 -1.62
C THR A 58 -3.87 9.00 -0.89
N HIS A 59 -3.95 9.34 0.40
CA HIS A 59 -2.76 9.66 1.18
C HIS A 59 -1.87 8.44 1.44
N LEU A 60 -2.49 7.30 1.74
CA LEU A 60 -1.77 6.06 2.05
C LEU A 60 -1.00 5.55 0.83
N ILE A 61 -1.62 5.57 -0.36
CA ILE A 61 -0.96 5.11 -1.58
C ILE A 61 0.20 6.02 -1.98
N LYS A 62 0.06 7.34 -1.81
CA LYS A 62 1.16 8.28 -2.07
C LYS A 62 2.36 7.94 -1.19
N ARG A 63 2.16 7.77 0.11
CA ARG A 63 3.23 7.41 1.06
C ARG A 63 3.83 6.04 0.76
N LEU A 64 3.02 5.05 0.40
CA LEU A 64 3.51 3.74 -0.02
C LEU A 64 4.40 3.84 -1.25
N LYS A 65 3.98 4.60 -2.27
CA LYS A 65 4.77 4.83 -3.50
C LYS A 65 6.09 5.53 -3.21
N ASP A 66 6.08 6.53 -2.33
CA ASP A 66 7.29 7.27 -1.94
C ASP A 66 8.31 6.38 -1.20
N LYS A 67 7.83 5.39 -0.41
CA LYS A 67 8.68 4.45 0.35
C LYS A 67 9.10 3.21 -0.44
N MET A 68 8.30 2.80 -1.44
CA MET A 68 8.46 1.52 -2.12
C MET A 68 9.52 1.58 -3.21
N MET A 69 10.50 0.70 -3.13
CA MET A 69 11.41 0.42 -4.22
C MET A 69 10.74 -0.51 -5.23
N VAL A 70 10.60 -0.04 -6.46
CA VAL A 70 10.07 -0.85 -7.57
C VAL A 70 11.20 -1.71 -8.12
N ALA A 71 11.06 -3.03 -8.00
CA ALA A 71 11.97 -3.98 -8.59
C ALA A 71 11.50 -4.33 -10.01
N GLU A 72 12.43 -4.29 -10.97
CA GLU A 72 12.18 -4.81 -12.31
C GLU A 72 12.05 -6.32 -12.24
N VAL A 73 10.87 -6.83 -12.59
CA VAL A 73 10.66 -8.27 -12.72
C VAL A 73 11.14 -8.69 -14.10
N SER A 74 12.38 -9.17 -14.20
CA SER A 74 12.85 -9.83 -15.42
C SER A 74 12.02 -11.10 -15.65
N LYS A 75 11.38 -11.20 -16.83
CA LYS A 75 10.72 -12.43 -17.24
C LYS A 75 11.80 -13.50 -17.47
N ASN A 76 11.86 -14.49 -16.60
CA ASN A 76 12.52 -15.77 -16.90
C ASN A 76 11.65 -16.61 -17.84
#